data_AF-A0A1C6QY89-F1
#
_entry.id   AF-A0A1C6QY89-F1
#
_cell.length_a   1.000
_cell.length_b   1.000
_cell.length_c   1.000
_cell.angle_alpha   90.00
_cell.angle_beta   90.00
_cell.angle_gamma   90.00
#
_symmetry.space_group_name_H-M   'P 1'
#
loop_
_entity.id
_entity.type
_entity.pdbx_description
1 polymer ?
#
loop_
_entity_poly.entity_id
_entity_poly.type
_entity_poly.pdbx_seq_one_letter_code
_entity_poly.pdbx_strand_id
1 'polypeptide(L)'
;MGRLVPDDTEMIGNLHPKEKDYRPADAFGRLGLGEPETFVKGLRRVGFCPDELETPEGRHLQRCVSLFVHEFEPGATRVYVRSAVEPSVTPPPVSPGR
;
A
#
# COMPACT_ATOMS: atom_id res chain seq x y z
N MET A 1 16.84 -10.99 -12.80
CA MET A 1 16.15 -10.32 -11.67
C MET A 1 15.15 -11.31 -11.13
N GLY A 2 15.25 -11.73 -9.87
CA GLY A 2 14.13 -12.43 -9.25
C GLY A 2 12.99 -11.46 -9.00
N ARG A 3 11.79 -11.99 -8.84
CA ARG A 3 10.53 -11.23 -8.78
C ARG A 3 9.92 -11.43 -7.40
N LEU A 4 9.33 -10.37 -6.85
CA LEU A 4 8.59 -10.43 -5.58
C LEU A 4 7.30 -11.26 -5.69
N VAL A 5 6.77 -11.42 -6.91
CA VAL A 5 5.52 -12.13 -7.19
C VAL A 5 5.73 -13.03 -8.41
N PRO A 6 5.15 -14.25 -8.44
CA PRO A 6 5.09 -15.09 -9.63
C PRO A 6 4.41 -14.41 -10.82
N ASP A 7 4.77 -14.81 -12.03
CA ASP A 7 4.33 -14.18 -13.30
C ASP A 7 2.82 -14.30 -13.56
N ASP A 8 2.19 -15.32 -12.97
CA ASP A 8 0.76 -15.63 -13.07
C ASP A 8 -0.06 -14.97 -11.96
N THR A 9 0.56 -14.23 -11.04
CA THR A 9 -0.15 -13.55 -9.96
C THR A 9 -0.69 -12.20 -10.43
N GLU A 10 -2.02 -12.10 -10.53
CA GLU A 10 -2.69 -10.83 -10.85
C GLU A 10 -2.93 -9.97 -9.61
N MET A 11 -2.79 -8.65 -9.77
CA MET A 11 -3.19 -7.69 -8.74
C MET A 11 -4.72 -7.65 -8.63
N ILE A 12 -5.22 -7.66 -7.39
CA ILE A 12 -6.66 -7.78 -7.11
C ILE A 12 -7.32 -6.39 -7.14
N GLY A 13 -8.55 -6.32 -7.63
CA GLY A 13 -9.35 -5.09 -7.56
C GLY A 13 -9.65 -4.61 -6.13
N ASN A 14 -10.18 -3.40 -5.99
CA ASN A 14 -10.64 -2.93 -4.69
C ASN A 14 -12.02 -3.52 -4.33
N LEU A 15 -12.02 -4.69 -3.70
CA LEU A 15 -13.26 -5.41 -3.34
C LEU A 15 -13.99 -4.80 -2.14
N HIS A 16 -13.28 -4.06 -1.30
CA HIS A 16 -13.80 -3.45 -0.07
C HIS A 16 -13.34 -2.00 0.04
N PRO A 17 -13.89 -1.11 -0.80
CA PRO A 17 -13.51 0.29 -0.77
C PRO A 17 -13.85 0.92 0.59
N LYS A 18 -12.91 1.72 1.09
CA LYS A 18 -13.09 2.50 2.31
C LYS A 18 -13.91 3.76 2.02
N GLU A 19 -14.53 4.30 3.06
CA GLU A 19 -15.33 5.52 2.95
C GLU A 19 -14.46 6.73 2.60
N LYS A 20 -15.10 7.79 2.09
CA LYS A 20 -14.40 8.98 1.55
C LYS A 20 -13.60 9.74 2.61
N ASP A 21 -13.97 9.61 3.87
CA ASP A 21 -13.30 10.18 5.04
C ASP A 21 -12.33 9.19 5.72
N TYR A 22 -11.98 8.09 5.05
CA TYR A 22 -10.98 7.15 5.53
C TYR A 22 -9.61 7.82 5.69
N ARG A 23 -9.11 7.83 6.93
CA ARG A 23 -7.84 8.45 7.33
C ARG A 23 -6.92 7.47 8.05
N PRO A 24 -6.30 6.52 7.34
CA PRO A 24 -5.34 5.60 7.96
C PRO A 24 -4.07 6.33 8.41
N ALA A 25 -3.71 7.44 7.74
CA ALA A 25 -2.61 8.33 8.11
C ALA A 25 -2.55 9.69 7.35
N ASP A 26 -3.57 10.06 6.54
CA ASP A 26 -3.53 11.23 5.62
C ASP A 26 -2.24 11.32 4.78
N ALA A 27 -1.66 10.18 4.39
CA ALA A 27 -0.35 10.15 3.75
C ALA A 27 -0.41 10.76 2.34
N PHE A 28 -1.41 10.39 1.54
CA PHE A 28 -1.57 10.87 0.17
C PHE A 28 -2.47 12.12 0.12
N GLY A 29 -3.44 12.23 1.04
CA GLY A 29 -4.28 13.42 1.17
C GLY A 29 -3.49 14.73 1.31
N ARG A 30 -2.37 14.71 2.05
CA ARG A 30 -1.45 15.86 2.20
C ARG A 30 -0.79 16.32 0.89
N LEU A 31 -0.73 15.44 -0.10
CA LEU A 31 -0.21 15.72 -1.44
C LEU A 31 -1.32 16.15 -2.42
N GLY A 32 -2.55 16.35 -1.94
CA GLY A 32 -3.72 16.61 -2.78
C GLY A 32 -4.18 15.38 -3.58
N LEU A 33 -3.77 14.18 -3.17
CA LEU A 33 -4.13 12.91 -3.82
C LEU A 33 -5.20 12.17 -3.00
N GLY A 34 -6.08 11.45 -3.68
CA GLY A 34 -7.02 10.56 -3.01
C GLY A 34 -6.32 9.35 -2.40
N GLU A 35 -6.83 8.86 -1.27
CA GLU A 35 -6.35 7.64 -0.64
C GLU A 35 -6.73 6.43 -1.52
N PRO A 36 -5.77 5.56 -1.90
CA PRO A 36 -6.01 4.51 -2.88
C PRO A 36 -7.14 3.57 -2.48
N GLU A 37 -7.30 3.28 -1.20
CA GLU A 37 -8.33 2.40 -0.66
C GLU A 37 -9.76 2.92 -0.85
N THR A 38 -9.94 4.20 -1.19
CA THR A 38 -11.25 4.80 -1.45
C THR A 38 -11.69 4.67 -2.91
N PHE A 39 -10.79 4.30 -3.83
CA PHE A 39 -11.11 4.21 -5.25
C PHE A 39 -11.93 2.96 -5.57
N VAL A 40 -13.11 3.16 -6.16
CA VAL A 40 -14.08 2.09 -6.48
C VAL A 40 -13.84 1.47 -7.86
N LYS A 41 -13.17 2.20 -8.77
CA LYS A 41 -12.91 1.77 -10.15
C LYS A 41 -11.45 1.94 -10.50
N GLY A 42 -10.95 1.12 -11.42
CA GLY A 42 -9.58 1.24 -11.96
C GLY A 42 -8.45 0.94 -10.98
N LEU A 43 -8.75 0.62 -9.71
CA LEU A 43 -7.76 0.29 -8.71
C LEU A 43 -7.47 -1.21 -8.70
N ARG A 44 -6.19 -1.55 -8.75
CA ARG A 44 -5.65 -2.86 -8.43
C ARG A 44 -4.64 -2.74 -7.29
N ARG A 45 -4.52 -3.77 -6.46
CA ARG A 45 -3.61 -3.79 -5.31
C ARG A 45 -2.94 -5.14 -5.09
N VAL A 46 -1.79 -5.10 -4.46
CA VAL A 46 -1.07 -6.26 -3.93
C VAL A 46 -0.30 -5.84 -2.67
N GLY A 47 -0.17 -6.76 -1.73
CA GLY A 47 0.59 -6.58 -0.49
C GLY A 47 1.77 -7.55 -0.45
N PHE A 48 2.86 -7.12 0.16
CA PHE A 48 4.09 -7.88 0.33
C PHE A 48 4.53 -7.75 1.78
N CYS A 49 4.62 -8.83 2.54
CA CYS A 49 5.19 -8.83 3.88
C CYS A 49 6.44 -9.73 3.91
N PRO A 50 7.45 -9.39 4.73
CA PRO A 50 8.70 -10.17 4.81
C PRO A 50 8.45 -11.66 5.11
N ASP A 51 7.50 -11.95 5.99
CA ASP A 51 7.21 -13.32 6.45
C ASP A 51 6.32 -14.12 5.48
N GLU A 52 5.77 -13.47 4.45
CA GLU A 52 4.81 -14.07 3.51
C GLU A 52 5.45 -14.39 2.14
N LEU A 53 6.74 -14.10 1.96
CA LEU A 53 7.42 -14.20 0.67
C LEU A 53 8.63 -15.14 0.73
N GLU A 54 8.55 -16.23 -0.04
CA GLU A 54 9.64 -17.21 -0.18
C GLU A 54 10.66 -16.81 -1.27
N THR A 55 10.55 -15.61 -1.84
CA THR A 55 11.42 -15.15 -2.92
C THR A 55 12.75 -14.61 -2.37
N PRO A 56 13.87 -14.74 -3.09
CA PRO A 56 15.14 -14.13 -2.70
C PRO A 56 15.03 -12.62 -2.47
N GLU A 57 14.14 -11.94 -3.19
CA GLU A 57 13.85 -10.52 -3.04
C GLU A 57 13.07 -10.22 -1.75
N GLY A 58 12.22 -11.15 -1.30
CA GLY A 58 11.44 -11.03 -0.06
C GLY A 58 12.31 -10.75 1.17
N ARG A 59 13.52 -11.34 1.23
CA ARG A 59 14.50 -11.09 2.32
C ARG A 59 14.95 -9.63 2.44
N HIS A 60 14.78 -8.83 1.38
CA HIS A 60 15.14 -7.42 1.36
C HIS A 60 13.99 -6.50 1.81
N LEU A 61 12.77 -7.02 1.92
CA LEU A 61 11.66 -6.29 2.53
C LEU A 61 11.87 -6.21 4.03
N GLN A 62 11.97 -4.99 4.55
CA GLN A 62 12.10 -4.74 5.99
C GLN A 62 10.74 -4.58 6.69
N ARG A 63 9.68 -4.31 5.91
CA ARG A 63 8.32 -4.01 6.38
C ARG A 63 7.32 -4.46 5.32
N CYS A 64 6.07 -4.63 5.74
CA CYS A 64 4.99 -4.82 4.77
C CYS A 64 4.88 -3.61 3.83
N VAL A 65 4.71 -3.89 2.54
CA VAL A 65 4.51 -2.89 1.48
C VAL A 65 3.19 -3.19 0.79
N SER A 66 2.35 -2.18 0.64
CA SER A 66 1.18 -2.20 -0.24
C SER A 66 1.49 -1.41 -1.51
N LEU A 67 1.28 -2.04 -2.65
CA LEU A 67 1.33 -1.42 -3.96
C LEU A 67 -0.10 -1.26 -4.48
N PHE A 68 -0.44 -0.05 -4.91
CA PHE A 68 -1.72 0.25 -5.55
C PHE A 68 -1.46 0.84 -6.92
N VAL A 69 -2.24 0.40 -7.89
CA VAL A 69 -2.18 0.84 -9.28
C VAL A 69 -3.57 1.31 -9.65
N HIS A 70 -3.72 2.61 -9.93
CA HIS A 70 -4.99 3.23 -10.27
C HIS A 70 -4.92 3.81 -11.68
N GLU A 71 -5.67 3.23 -12.61
CA GLU A 71 -5.92 3.86 -13.91
C GLU A 71 -7.01 4.92 -13.74
N PHE A 72 -6.60 6.18 -13.65
CA PHE A 72 -7.51 7.30 -13.38
C PHE A 72 -8.07 7.93 -14.66
N GLU A 73 -7.36 7.76 -15.78
CA GLU A 73 -7.78 8.08 -17.13
C GLU A 73 -7.27 6.97 -18.07
N PRO A 74 -7.89 6.73 -19.25
CA PRO A 74 -7.45 5.70 -20.18
C PRO A 74 -5.96 5.86 -20.55
N GLY A 75 -5.16 4.84 -20.23
CA GLY A 75 -3.72 4.86 -20.48
C GLY A 75 -2.89 5.70 -19.51
N ALA A 76 -3.51 6.35 -18.52
CA ALA A 76 -2.82 7.10 -17.48
C ALA A 76 -2.98 6.39 -16.12
N THR A 77 -1.86 5.87 -15.63
CA THR A 77 -1.82 5.11 -14.38
C THR A 77 -1.06 5.88 -13.30
N ARG A 78 -1.64 5.91 -12.10
CA ARG A 78 -0.95 6.36 -10.89
C ARG A 78 -0.59 5.16 -10.02
N VAL A 79 0.67 5.11 -9.58
CA VAL A 79 1.16 4.07 -8.68
C VAL A 79 1.36 4.66 -7.29
N TYR A 80 0.75 4.05 -6.29
CA TYR A 80 0.93 4.39 -4.88
C TYR A 80 1.74 3.27 -4.22
N VAL A 81 2.77 3.64 -3.48
CA VAL A 81 3.57 2.72 -2.68
C VAL A 81 3.46 3.13 -1.23
N ARG A 82 3.02 2.21 -0.37
CA ARG A 82 2.94 2.41 1.08
C ARG A 82 3.73 1.33 1.78
N SER A 83 4.74 1.71 2.55
CA SER A 83 5.37 0.82 3.53
C SER A 83 4.67 1.04 4.87
N ALA A 84 4.08 -0.01 5.45
CA ALA A 84 3.28 0.12 6.66
C ALA A 84 4.15 0.59 7.85
N VAL A 85 3.82 1.76 8.37
CA VAL A 85 3.83 2.04 9.80
C VAL A 85 2.40 2.46 10.09
N GLU A 86 1.56 1.53 10.53
CA GLU A 86 0.20 1.89 10.95
C GLU A 86 0.31 2.67 12.28
N PRO A 87 -0.02 3.98 12.31
CA PRO A 87 0.12 4.78 13.52
C PRO A 87 -0.81 4.31 14.65
N SER A 88 -1.88 3.59 14.30
CA SER A 88 -2.82 2.99 15.26
C SER A 88 -2.26 1.76 15.98
N VAL A 89 -1.19 1.14 15.43
CA VAL A 89 -0.58 -0.09 15.97
C VAL A 89 0.77 0.18 16.64
N THR A 90 1.46 1.26 16.24
CA THR A 90 2.73 1.65 16.85
C THR A 90 2.56 2.96 17.62
N PRO A 91 2.46 2.94 18.96
CA PRO A 91 2.43 4.18 19.73
C PRO A 91 3.69 5.00 19.43
N PRO A 92 3.59 6.34 19.37
CA PRO A 92 4.78 7.18 19.17
C PRO A 92 5.82 6.87 20.25
N PRO A 93 7.13 6.90 19.93
CA PRO A 93 8.15 6.65 20.92
C PRO A 93 7.97 7.63 22.09
N VAL A 94 7.80 7.07 23.29
CA VAL A 94 7.65 7.85 24.51
C VAL A 94 8.96 8.63 24.69
N SER A 95 8.90 9.96 24.58
CA SER A 95 10.06 10.78 24.94
C SER A 95 10.33 10.56 26.42
N PRO A 96 11.58 10.25 26.83
CA PRO A 96 11.89 10.17 28.25
C PRO A 96 11.64 11.55 28.84
N GLY A 97 10.67 11.63 29.76
CA GLY A 97 10.29 12.85 30.44
C GLY A 97 11.53 13.51 31.04
N ARG A 98 11.67 14.81 30.80
CA ARG A 98 12.66 15.67 31.42
C ARG A 98 12.30 15.88 32.90
#